data_AF-A0A957R237-F1
#
_entry.id   AF-A0A957R237-F1
#
_cell.length_a   1.000
_cell.length_b   1.000
_cell.length_c   1.000
_cell.angle_alpha   90.00
_cell.angle_beta   90.00
_cell.angle_gamma   90.00
#
_symmetry.space_group_name_H-M   'P 1'
#
loop_
_entity.id
_entity.type
_entity.pdbx_description
1 polymer ?
#
loop_
_entity_poly.entity_id
_entity_poly.type
_entity_poly.pdbx_seq_one_letter_code
_entity_poly.pdbx_strand_id
1 'polypeptide(L)' 'MKQSEIVPVINPENLHIVEFLERTVVAANNLWHFSALIVPFQENTDNILLQVRPTGKTYAGKLDI' A
#
# COMPACT_ATOMS: atom_id res chain seq x y z
N MET A 1 14.64 16.96 4.69
CA MET A 1 13.28 16.89 4.10
C MET A 1 12.97 15.43 3.83
N LYS A 2 11.79 14.91 4.20
CA LYS A 2 11.39 13.55 3.79
C LYS A 2 11.06 13.58 2.30
N GLN A 3 11.62 12.66 1.53
CA GLN A 3 11.31 12.51 0.12
C GLN A 3 9.87 12.00 -0.03
N SER A 4 9.07 12.65 -0.88
CA SER A 4 7.72 12.19 -1.23
C SER A 4 7.80 10.98 -2.16
N GLU A 5 7.00 9.96 -1.88
CA GLU A 5 6.87 8.76 -2.71
C GLU A 5 6.00 9.08 -3.94
N ILE A 6 6.51 8.81 -5.15
CA ILE A 6 5.77 8.93 -6.42
C ILE A 6 5.24 7.56 -6.82
N VAL A 7 3.95 7.46 -7.13
CA VAL A 7 3.27 6.20 -7.49
C VAL A 7 2.51 6.35 -8.82
N PRO A 8 2.34 5.26 -9.59
CA PRO A 8 1.55 5.29 -10.82
C PRO A 8 0.05 5.32 -10.52
N VAL A 9 -0.65 6.29 -11.09
CA VAL A 9 -2.12 6.33 -11.11
C VAL A 9 -2.61 5.47 -12.25
N ILE A 10 -3.64 4.66 -12.00
CA ILE A 10 -4.20 3.73 -12.97
C ILE A 10 -5.67 4.01 -13.24
N ASN A 11 -6.11 3.70 -14.46
CA ASN A 11 -7.52 3.59 -14.75
C ASN A 11 -8.01 2.19 -14.26
N PRO A 12 -8.99 2.11 -13.35
CA PRO A 12 -9.45 0.83 -12.81
C PRO A 12 -10.15 -0.06 -13.85
N GLU A 13 -10.64 0.48 -14.97
CA GLU A 13 -11.36 -0.28 -15.99
C GLU A 13 -10.44 -1.13 -16.88
N ASN A 14 -9.21 -0.67 -17.08
CA ASN A 14 -8.25 -1.31 -18.01
C ASN A 14 -6.84 -1.47 -17.44
N LEU A 15 -6.60 -1.02 -16.20
CA LEU A 15 -5.33 -1.10 -15.47
C LEU A 15 -4.16 -0.39 -16.15
N HIS A 16 -4.42 0.47 -17.13
CA HIS A 16 -3.37 1.27 -17.76
C HIS A 16 -2.93 2.41 -16.85
N ILE A 17 -1.63 2.70 -16.87
CA ILE A 17 -1.04 3.86 -16.19
C ILE A 17 -1.47 5.13 -16.93
N VAL A 18 -2.03 6.08 -16.19
CA VAL A 18 -2.47 7.38 -16.71
C VAL A 18 -1.39 8.43 -16.46
N GLU A 19 -0.82 8.44 -15.26
CA GLU A 19 0.18 9.42 -14.83
C GLU A 19 0.94 8.95 -13.58
N PHE A 20 1.89 9.76 -13.11
CA PHE A 20 2.67 9.50 -11.89
C PHE A 20 2.52 10.70 -10.95
N LEU A 21 2.01 10.46 -9.74
CA LEU A 21 1.72 11.50 -8.75
C LEU A 21 2.31 11.15 -7.39
N GLU A 22 2.46 12.15 -6.53
CA GLU A 22 2.77 11.91 -5.12
C GLU A 22 1.66 11.08 -4.46
N ARG A 23 2.04 10.09 -3.65
CA ARG A 23 1.11 9.21 -2.94
C ARG A 23 0.10 9.95 -2.08
N THR A 24 0.49 11.08 -1.49
CA THR A 24 -0.38 11.95 -0.69
C THR A 24 -1.49 12.56 -1.53
N VAL A 25 -1.18 12.98 -2.77
CA VAL A 25 -2.15 13.51 -3.73
C VAL A 25 -3.09 12.41 -4.20
N VAL A 26 -2.56 11.21 -4.50
CA VAL A 26 -3.37 10.04 -4.88
C VAL A 26 -4.40 9.71 -3.79
N ALA A 27 -3.97 9.65 -2.52
CA ALA A 27 -4.85 9.38 -1.39
C ALA A 27 -5.87 10.51 -1.16
N ALA A 28 -5.46 11.78 -1.26
CA ALA A 28 -6.35 12.92 -1.06
C ALA A 28 -7.47 13.02 -2.13
N ASN A 29 -7.21 12.50 -3.34
CA ASN A 29 -8.15 12.53 -4.46
C ASN A 29 -8.82 11.18 -4.73
N ASN A 30 -8.62 10.18 -3.87
CA ASN A 30 -9.17 8.82 -4.03
C ASN A 30 -8.86 8.20 -5.41
N LEU A 31 -7.66 8.43 -5.93
CA LEU A 31 -7.22 7.87 -7.20
C LEU A 31 -6.76 6.42 -7.05
N TRP A 32 -6.96 5.61 -8.08
CA TRP A 32 -6.52 4.22 -8.09
C TRP A 32 -5.01 4.14 -8.36
N HIS A 33 -4.32 3.27 -7.62
CA HIS A 33 -2.91 2.94 -7.84
C HIS A 33 -2.69 1.46 -7.54
N PHE A 34 -1.62 0.87 -8.08
CA PHE A 34 -1.26 -0.51 -7.74
C PHE A 34 -0.74 -0.62 -6.30
N SER A 35 -1.04 -1.73 -5.65
CA SER A 35 -0.48 -2.11 -4.34
C SER A 35 -0.07 -3.58 -4.37
N ALA A 36 0.94 -3.92 -3.58
CA ALA A 36 1.33 -5.31 -3.33
C ALA A 36 0.99 -5.67 -1.88
N LEU A 37 0.52 -6.90 -1.67
CA LEU A 37 0.33 -7.51 -0.36
C LEU A 37 1.36 -8.64 -0.23
N ILE A 38 2.11 -8.64 0.87
CA ILE A 38 3.09 -9.70 1.14
C ILE A 38 2.52 -10.55 2.26
N VAL A 39 2.38 -11.86 2.02
CA VAL A 39 1.91 -12.82 3.02
C VAL A 39 3.07 -13.71 3.42
N PRO A 40 3.83 -13.34 4.47
CA PRO A 40 4.96 -14.14 4.92
C PRO A 40 4.51 -15.37 5.71
N PHE A 41 5.10 -16.52 5.37
CA PHE A 41 4.95 -17.76 6.11
C PHE A 41 6.22 -18.02 6.92
N GLN A 42 6.07 -18.48 8.16
CA GLN A 42 7.20 -18.92 8.96
C GLN A 42 7.72 -20.26 8.41
N GLU A 43 9.04 -20.36 8.16
CA GLU A 43 9.67 -21.56 7.62
C GLU A 43 9.30 -22.84 8.40
N ASN A 44 9.05 -23.92 7.67
CA ASN A 44 8.68 -25.23 8.21
C ASN A 44 7.37 -25.23 9.03
N THR A 45 6.50 -24.24 8.81
CA THR A 45 5.16 -24.17 9.40
C THR A 45 4.15 -23.67 8.36
N ASP A 46 2.85 -23.82 8.64
CA ASP A 46 1.76 -23.20 7.88
C ASP A 46 1.28 -21.88 8.51
N ASN A 47 2.09 -21.29 9.40
CA ASN A 47 1.72 -20.08 10.13
C ASN A 47 2.05 -18.82 9.33
N ILE A 48 1.09 -17.88 9.31
CA ILE A 48 1.25 -16.55 8.70
C ILE A 48 1.77 -15.58 9.77
N LEU A 49 2.75 -14.75 9.41
CA LEU A 49 3.18 -13.65 10.29
C LEU A 49 2.22 -12.47 10.14
N LEU A 50 1.58 -12.11 11.24
CA LEU A 50 0.74 -10.92 11.33
C LEU A 50 1.54 -9.76 11.92
N GLN A 51 1.27 -8.55 11.45
CA GLN A 51 1.82 -7.33 12.00
C GLN A 51 0.74 -6.46 12.64
N VAL A 52 1.08 -5.70 13.69
CA VAL A 52 0.25 -4.61 14.19
C VAL A 52 0.76 -3.31 13.60
N ARG A 53 -0.09 -2.57 12.90
CA ARG A 53 0.32 -1.35 12.20
C ARG A 53 0.80 -0.28 13.19
N PRO A 54 1.97 0.34 12.97
CA PRO A 54 2.53 1.31 13.91
C PRO A 54 1.76 2.64 13.90
N THR A 55 2.00 3.45 14.92
CA THR A 55 1.45 4.80 15.03
C THR A 55 1.91 5.68 13.86
N GLY A 56 1.04 6.59 13.41
CA GLY A 56 1.33 7.49 12.29
C GLY A 56 1.21 6.86 10.89
N LYS A 57 0.72 5.60 10.79
CA LYS A 57 0.31 4.98 9.53
C LYS A 57 -1.21 4.99 9.40
N THR A 58 -1.71 4.95 8.16
CA THR A 58 -3.13 4.67 7.90
C THR A 58 -3.53 3.38 8.62
N TYR A 59 -4.68 3.35 9.29
CA TYR A 59 -5.15 2.20 10.08
C TYR A 59 -4.21 1.75 11.22
N ALA A 60 -3.57 2.70 11.92
CA ALA A 60 -2.71 2.40 13.07
C ALA A 60 -3.41 1.51 14.12
N GLY A 61 -2.65 0.58 14.72
CA GLY A 61 -3.12 -0.35 15.75
C GLY A 61 -3.96 -1.51 15.25
N LYS A 62 -4.26 -1.59 13.95
CA LYS A 62 -4.94 -2.74 13.33
C LYS A 62 -3.95 -3.86 13.02
N LEU A 63 -4.46 -5.09 13.05
CA LEU A 63 -3.75 -6.25 12.50
C LEU A 63 -3.76 -6.17 10.98
N ASP A 64 -2.63 -6.55 10.39
CA ASP A 64 -2.39 -6.52 8.95
C ASP A 64 -1.47 -7.69 8.56
N ILE A 65 -1.38 -7.96 7.26
CA ILE A 65 -0.44 -8.90 6.65
C ILE A 65 0.46 -8.13 5.70
#